data_AF-A0A7J0ED03-F1
#
_entry.id   AF-A0A7J0ED03-F1
#
_cell.length_a   1.000
_cell.length_b   1.000
_cell.length_c   1.000
_cell.angle_alpha   90.00
_cell.angle_beta   90.00
_cell.angle_gamma   90.00
#
_symmetry.space_group_name_H-M   'P 1'
#
loop_
_entity.id
_entity.type
_entity.pdbx_description
1 polymer ?
#
loop_
_entity_poly.entity_id
_entity_poly.type
_entity_poly.pdbx_seq_one_letter_code
_entity_poly.pdbx_strand_id
1 'polypeptide(L)'
;MKQQKLVDDINGMISERSSLATSGPEAQRHASAIRRKITIVGTRLDSLQSLVSKLPSKQPLTEKEMNRLKDMLANLRSKVNQMSSTLNFASRDSLLGPEIKPADAMNRASGLDNSGIVDEQDEGLEKLEETVISTKHIALAVNEELDLHTRLIDNLDQHVEVTDSRLQVMLILAVYLLSIMQPYLECVVLVVRDGL
;
A
#
# COMPACT_ATOMS: atom_id res chain seq x y z
N MET A 1 3.34 -20.96 -1.54
CA MET A 1 2.71 -21.61 -2.71
C MET A 1 2.39 -20.62 -3.86
N LYS A 2 1.67 -19.51 -3.63
CA LYS A 2 1.31 -18.55 -4.70
C LYS A 2 2.51 -17.83 -5.37
N GLN A 3 3.55 -17.46 -4.61
CA GLN A 3 4.74 -16.80 -5.18
C GLN A 3 5.61 -17.77 -6.01
N GLN A 4 5.76 -19.02 -5.53
CA GLN A 4 6.46 -20.08 -6.25
C GLN A 4 5.83 -20.35 -7.62
N LYS A 5 4.49 -20.45 -7.68
CA LYS A 5 3.75 -20.61 -8.93
C LYS A 5 4.02 -19.48 -9.92
N LEU A 6 4.12 -18.24 -9.44
CA LEU A 6 4.40 -17.07 -10.29
C LEU A 6 5.85 -17.06 -10.80
N VAL A 7 6.79 -17.53 -9.98
CA VAL A 7 8.19 -17.71 -10.40
C VAL A 7 8.32 -18.80 -11.47
N ASP A 8 7.62 -19.92 -11.31
CA ASP A 8 7.66 -21.03 -12.27
C ASP A 8 6.98 -20.66 -13.60
N ASP A 9 5.89 -19.88 -13.54
CA ASP A 9 5.23 -19.28 -14.70
C ASP A 9 6.18 -18.34 -15.48
N ILE A 10 6.96 -17.50 -14.79
CA ILE A 10 7.92 -16.62 -15.46
C ILE A 10 9.06 -17.43 -16.10
N ASN A 11 9.54 -18.48 -15.45
CA ASN A 11 10.52 -19.39 -16.07
C ASN A 11 9.97 -20.04 -17.35
N GLY A 12 8.70 -20.46 -17.35
CA GLY A 12 8.03 -20.97 -18.55
C GLY A 12 8.02 -19.95 -19.68
N MET A 13 7.62 -18.71 -19.39
CA MET A 13 7.60 -17.63 -20.39
C MET A 13 9.00 -17.26 -20.91
N ILE A 14 10.05 -17.34 -20.08
CA ILE A 14 11.44 -17.08 -20.49
C ILE A 14 11.93 -18.19 -21.44
N SER A 15 11.62 -19.45 -21.14
CA SER A 15 11.94 -20.59 -22.01
C SER A 15 11.18 -20.51 -23.34
N GLU A 16 9.89 -20.16 -23.31
CA GLU A 16 9.08 -19.95 -24.51
C GLU A 16 9.61 -18.79 -25.36
N ARG A 17 10.01 -17.68 -24.73
CA ARG A 17 10.69 -16.57 -25.42
C ARG A 17 12.00 -17.00 -26.08
N SER A 18 12.76 -17.89 -25.46
CA SER A 18 14.02 -18.39 -26.02
C SER A 18 13.82 -19.26 -27.27
N SER A 19 12.60 -19.76 -27.50
CA SER A 19 12.20 -20.48 -28.72
C SER A 19 11.60 -19.60 -29.82
N LEU A 20 11.26 -18.34 -29.49
CA LEU A 20 10.72 -17.35 -30.43
C LEU A 20 11.87 -16.58 -31.10
N ALA A 21 11.61 -16.05 -32.31
CA ALA A 21 12.59 -15.22 -33.02
C ALA A 21 13.09 -14.07 -32.12
N THR A 22 14.40 -13.84 -32.10
CA THR A 22 15.08 -12.91 -31.18
C THR A 22 14.63 -11.46 -31.33
N SER A 23 14.06 -11.09 -32.49
CA SER A 23 13.61 -9.74 -32.81
C SER A 23 12.23 -9.73 -33.48
N GLY A 24 11.32 -8.89 -32.96
CA GLY A 24 9.97 -8.69 -33.50
C GLY A 24 9.00 -8.05 -32.50
N PRO A 25 7.85 -7.48 -32.94
CA PRO A 25 6.85 -6.85 -32.07
C PRO A 25 6.28 -7.82 -31.02
N GLU A 26 6.13 -9.09 -31.39
CA GLU A 26 5.67 -10.16 -30.49
C GLU A 26 6.73 -10.45 -29.42
N ALA A 27 8.00 -10.63 -29.80
CA ALA A 27 9.10 -10.85 -28.85
C ALA A 27 9.25 -9.68 -27.85
N GLN A 28 9.01 -8.44 -28.28
CA GLN A 28 8.99 -7.25 -27.41
C GLN A 28 7.78 -7.24 -26.45
N ARG A 29 6.59 -7.60 -26.93
CA ARG A 29 5.39 -7.77 -26.08
C ARG A 29 5.61 -8.85 -25.02
N HIS A 30 6.15 -9.99 -25.40
CA HIS A 30 6.51 -11.08 -24.49
C HIS A 30 7.56 -10.63 -23.46
N ALA A 31 8.64 -9.96 -23.89
CA ALA A 31 9.65 -9.43 -22.96
C ALA A 31 9.06 -8.43 -21.95
N SER A 32 8.13 -7.57 -22.39
CA SER A 32 7.48 -6.59 -21.52
C SER A 32 6.53 -7.24 -20.51
N ALA A 33 5.79 -8.26 -20.94
CA ALA A 33 4.96 -9.08 -20.04
C ALA A 33 5.81 -9.80 -18.98
N ILE A 34 6.96 -10.36 -19.38
CA ILE A 34 7.93 -11.00 -18.47
C ILE A 34 8.49 -9.97 -17.48
N ARG A 35 8.94 -8.78 -17.95
CA ARG A 35 9.43 -7.69 -17.08
C ARG A 35 8.39 -7.29 -16.04
N ARG A 36 7.14 -7.07 -16.45
CA ARG A 36 6.04 -6.71 -15.54
C ARG A 36 5.82 -7.78 -14.47
N LYS A 37 5.82 -9.07 -14.83
CA LYS A 37 5.67 -10.18 -13.87
C LYS A 37 6.87 -10.29 -12.92
N ILE A 38 8.11 -10.08 -13.39
CA ILE A 38 9.31 -10.01 -12.54
C ILE A 38 9.18 -8.89 -11.50
N THR A 39 8.76 -7.68 -11.90
CA THR A 39 8.53 -6.55 -10.98
C THR A 39 7.44 -6.87 -9.93
N ILE A 40 6.35 -7.51 -10.34
CA ILE A 40 5.27 -7.91 -9.41
C ILE A 40 5.77 -8.94 -8.39
N VAL A 41 6.60 -9.92 -8.77
CA VAL A 41 7.18 -10.86 -7.80
C VAL A 41 8.15 -10.15 -6.87
N GLY A 42 9.00 -9.27 -7.41
CA GLY A 42 9.96 -8.49 -6.61
C GLY A 42 9.29 -7.71 -5.49
N THR A 43 8.28 -6.91 -5.83
CA THR A 43 7.51 -6.11 -4.85
C THR A 43 6.79 -6.99 -3.82
N ARG A 44 6.23 -8.13 -4.23
CA ARG A 44 5.61 -9.09 -3.29
C ARG A 44 6.62 -9.73 -2.33
N LEU A 45 7.85 -9.98 -2.79
CA LEU A 45 8.94 -10.47 -1.93
C LEU A 45 9.38 -9.40 -0.94
N ASP A 46 9.47 -8.13 -1.35
CA ASP A 46 9.78 -7.00 -0.46
C ASP A 46 8.72 -6.87 0.65
N SER A 47 7.44 -6.97 0.30
CA SER A 47 6.35 -6.97 1.28
C SER A 47 6.43 -8.16 2.24
N LEU A 48 6.72 -9.37 1.75
CA LEU A 48 6.90 -10.55 2.60
C LEU A 48 8.10 -10.41 3.54
N GLN A 49 9.20 -9.84 3.07
CA GLN A 49 10.37 -9.55 3.89
C GLN A 49 10.05 -8.51 4.97
N SER A 50 9.27 -7.47 4.66
CA SER A 50 8.80 -6.51 5.66
C SER A 50 7.88 -7.16 6.69
N LEU A 51 7.03 -8.11 6.30
CA LEU A 51 6.15 -8.82 7.24
C LEU A 51 6.98 -9.72 8.15
N VAL A 52 7.91 -10.49 7.59
CA VAL A 52 8.80 -11.39 8.36
C VAL A 52 9.71 -10.62 9.33
N SER A 53 10.17 -9.42 8.98
CA SER A 53 10.99 -8.58 9.87
C SER A 53 10.18 -7.88 10.97
N LYS A 54 8.88 -7.66 10.77
CA LYS A 54 7.97 -7.02 11.74
C LYS A 54 7.22 -8.02 12.63
N LEU A 55 7.43 -9.32 12.43
CA LEU A 55 6.78 -10.35 13.23
C LEU A 55 7.22 -10.21 14.71
N PRO A 56 6.27 -10.05 15.66
CA PRO A 56 6.62 -9.93 17.06
C PRO A 56 7.23 -11.24 17.56
N SER A 57 8.32 -11.15 18.32
CA SER A 57 9.00 -12.26 19.03
C SER A 57 8.11 -13.04 20.01
N LYS A 58 6.82 -12.67 20.12
CA LYS A 58 5.79 -13.32 20.94
C LYS A 58 4.93 -14.33 20.18
N GLN A 59 5.00 -14.42 18.85
CA GLN A 59 4.40 -15.56 18.14
C GLN A 59 5.24 -16.81 18.38
N PRO A 60 4.64 -17.98 18.69
CA PRO A 60 5.36 -19.23 18.90
C PRO A 60 5.81 -19.83 17.56
N LEU A 61 6.55 -19.07 16.76
CA LEU A 61 7.27 -19.58 15.61
C LEU A 61 8.64 -20.00 16.11
N THR A 62 8.94 -21.30 16.03
CA THR A 62 10.25 -21.81 16.40
C THR A 62 11.31 -21.12 15.54
N GLU A 63 12.47 -20.78 16.11
CA GLU A 63 13.59 -20.14 15.41
C GLU A 63 13.94 -20.86 14.08
N LYS A 64 13.78 -22.17 14.05
CA LYS A 64 13.91 -23.03 12.87
C LYS A 64 12.95 -22.67 11.73
N GLU A 65 11.71 -22.30 12.03
CA GLU A 65 10.73 -21.87 11.02
C GLU A 65 11.03 -20.47 10.51
N MET A 66 11.47 -19.56 11.38
CA MET A 66 11.93 -18.23 10.98
C MET A 66 13.12 -18.31 10.02
N ASN A 67 14.10 -19.17 10.33
CA ASN A 67 15.25 -19.39 9.46
C ASN A 67 14.84 -20.01 8.11
N ARG A 68 13.93 -21.00 8.12
CA ARG A 68 13.35 -21.56 6.88
C ARG A 68 12.63 -20.51 6.03
N LEU A 69 11.89 -19.58 6.64
CA LEU A 69 11.20 -18.50 5.93
C LEU A 69 12.20 -17.52 5.31
N LYS A 70 13.26 -17.15 6.04
CA LYS A 70 14.34 -16.31 5.52
C LYS A 70 15.08 -16.99 4.36
N ASP A 71 15.39 -18.27 4.47
CA ASP A 71 16.06 -19.05 3.42
C ASP A 71 15.18 -19.15 2.17
N MET A 72 13.87 -19.40 2.33
CA MET A 72 12.93 -19.45 1.21
C MET A 72 12.82 -18.10 0.50
N LEU A 73 12.79 -16.99 1.24
CA LEU A 73 12.80 -15.64 0.67
C LEU A 73 14.11 -15.35 -0.05
N ALA A 74 15.26 -15.71 0.52
CA ALA A 74 16.57 -15.53 -0.11
C ALA A 74 16.67 -16.31 -1.44
N ASN A 75 16.20 -17.56 -1.45
CA ASN A 75 16.17 -18.40 -2.66
C ASN A 75 15.26 -17.80 -3.75
N LEU A 76 14.06 -17.34 -3.38
CA LEU A 76 13.15 -16.69 -4.32
C LEU A 76 13.72 -15.37 -4.85
N ARG A 77 14.40 -14.60 -4.00
CA ARG A 77 15.07 -13.35 -4.38
C ARG A 77 16.19 -13.59 -5.38
N SER A 78 17.04 -14.59 -5.11
CA SER A 78 18.11 -15.02 -6.02
C SER A 78 17.56 -15.41 -7.39
N LYS A 79 16.46 -16.20 -7.40
CA LYS A 79 15.81 -16.65 -8.63
C LYS A 79 15.24 -15.47 -9.44
N VAL A 80 14.58 -14.50 -8.79
CA VAL A 80 14.10 -13.27 -9.45
C VAL A 80 15.24 -12.47 -10.08
N ASN A 81 16.37 -12.33 -9.39
CA ASN A 81 17.55 -11.63 -9.90
C ASN A 81 18.15 -12.35 -11.11
N GLN A 82 18.23 -13.69 -11.07
CA GLN A 82 18.69 -14.51 -12.19
C GLN A 82 17.77 -14.39 -13.42
N MET A 83 16.45 -14.32 -13.20
CA MET A 83 15.48 -14.17 -14.28
C MET A 83 15.57 -12.78 -14.92
N SER A 84 15.79 -11.74 -14.09
CA SER A 84 16.02 -10.37 -14.58
C SER A 84 17.30 -10.28 -15.41
N SER A 85 18.41 -10.87 -14.95
CA SER A 85 19.67 -10.86 -15.68
C SER A 85 19.56 -11.61 -17.02
N THR A 86 18.98 -12.82 -17.02
CA THR A 86 18.76 -13.62 -18.24
C THR A 86 17.97 -12.84 -19.30
N LEU A 87 16.90 -12.16 -18.89
CA LEU A 87 16.06 -11.36 -19.80
C LEU A 87 16.80 -10.15 -20.38
N ASN A 88 17.67 -9.51 -19.59
CA ASN A 88 18.47 -8.37 -20.02
C ASN A 88 19.54 -8.79 -21.05
N PHE A 89 20.24 -9.90 -20.81
CA PHE A 89 21.22 -10.45 -21.78
C PHE A 89 20.56 -10.82 -23.11
N ALA A 90 19.41 -11.51 -23.06
CA ALA A 90 18.66 -11.90 -24.25
C ALA A 90 17.94 -10.73 -24.95
N SER A 91 17.99 -9.51 -24.42
CA SER A 91 17.54 -8.29 -25.09
C SER A 91 18.70 -7.50 -25.70
N ARG A 92 19.91 -7.57 -25.08
CA ARG A 92 21.12 -6.91 -25.57
C ARG A 92 21.65 -7.56 -26.86
N ASP A 93 21.63 -8.88 -26.94
CA ASP A 93 22.10 -9.63 -28.12
C ASP A 93 21.26 -9.33 -29.38
N SER A 94 19.97 -9.04 -29.20
CA SER A 94 19.09 -8.62 -30.31
C SER A 94 19.30 -7.16 -30.74
N LEU A 95 19.95 -6.34 -29.91
CA LEU A 95 20.18 -4.92 -30.14
C LEU A 95 21.54 -4.67 -30.81
N LEU A 96 22.49 -5.59 -30.61
CA LEU A 96 23.82 -5.59 -31.20
C LEU A 96 23.90 -6.47 -32.46
N GLY A 97 22.90 -6.40 -33.35
CA GLY A 97 22.87 -7.15 -34.62
C GLY A 97 24.20 -7.11 -35.39
N PRO A 98 24.44 -8.06 -36.33
CA PRO A 98 25.76 -8.34 -36.89
C PRO A 98 26.51 -7.05 -37.28
N GLU A 99 27.76 -6.92 -36.81
CA GLU A 99 28.58 -5.70 -36.82
C GLU A 99 28.26 -4.75 -37.98
N ILE A 100 27.48 -3.70 -37.68
CA ILE A 100 27.09 -2.69 -38.66
C ILE A 100 28.30 -1.80 -38.92
N LYS A 101 28.80 -1.78 -40.16
CA LYS A 101 29.86 -0.86 -40.58
C LYS A 101 29.42 0.60 -40.32
N PRO A 102 30.30 1.47 -39.80
CA PRO A 102 29.93 2.82 -39.33
C PRO A 102 29.27 3.73 -40.39
N ALA A 103 29.50 3.47 -41.69
CA ALA A 103 28.87 4.20 -42.78
C ALA A 103 27.34 3.95 -42.90
N ASP A 104 26.85 2.78 -42.48
CA ASP A 104 25.44 2.41 -42.54
C ASP A 104 24.64 2.94 -41.34
N ALA A 105 25.30 3.19 -40.21
CA ALA A 105 24.69 3.79 -39.02
C ALA A 105 24.32 5.27 -39.24
N MET A 106 25.17 6.00 -39.96
CA MET A 106 24.98 7.44 -40.23
C MET A 106 23.81 7.70 -41.20
N ASN A 107 23.60 6.81 -42.19
CA ASN A 107 22.43 6.88 -43.08
C ASN A 107 21.09 6.58 -42.37
N ARG A 108 21.11 5.76 -41.30
CA ARG A 108 19.91 5.42 -40.52
C ARG A 108 19.52 6.52 -39.52
N ALA A 109 20.46 7.35 -39.08
CA ALA A 109 20.21 8.46 -38.17
C ALA A 109 19.56 9.68 -38.87
N SER A 110 19.66 9.79 -40.20
CA SER A 110 19.10 10.89 -41.00
C SER A 110 17.57 11.00 -40.98
N GLY A 111 16.86 9.98 -40.49
CA GLY A 111 15.39 9.94 -40.36
C GLY A 111 14.87 10.04 -38.94
N LEU A 112 15.74 10.26 -37.95
CA LEU A 112 15.35 10.51 -36.55
C LEU A 112 15.13 12.01 -36.38
N ASP A 113 14.00 12.53 -36.86
CA ASP A 113 13.57 13.86 -36.43
C ASP A 113 13.14 13.79 -34.95
N ASN A 114 13.49 14.83 -34.19
CA ASN A 114 13.12 14.92 -32.77
C ASN A 114 11.69 15.47 -32.58
N SER A 115 10.99 15.84 -33.65
CA SER A 115 9.69 16.52 -33.56
C SER A 115 8.66 15.62 -32.91
N GLY A 116 8.53 14.37 -33.37
CA GLY A 116 7.54 13.44 -32.81
C GLY A 116 7.78 13.08 -31.34
N ILE A 117 9.04 13.05 -30.89
CA ILE A 117 9.39 12.76 -29.49
C ILE A 117 9.10 13.96 -28.58
N VAL A 118 9.33 15.18 -29.08
CA VAL A 118 9.02 16.41 -28.34
C VAL A 118 7.50 16.56 -28.21
N ASP A 119 6.75 16.33 -29.29
CA ASP A 119 5.29 16.43 -29.28
C ASP A 119 4.64 15.40 -28.32
N GLU A 120 5.15 14.16 -28.28
CA GLU A 120 4.66 13.12 -27.35
C GLU A 120 5.01 13.44 -25.88
N GLN A 121 6.14 14.10 -25.63
CA GLN A 121 6.52 14.55 -24.29
C GLN A 121 5.65 15.72 -23.83
N ASP A 122 5.35 16.67 -24.70
CA ASP A 122 4.52 17.83 -24.38
C ASP A 122 3.08 17.39 -24.04
N GLU A 123 2.50 16.45 -24.79
CA GLU A 123 1.19 15.85 -24.45
C GLU A 123 1.22 15.11 -23.10
N GLY A 124 2.34 14.44 -22.80
CA GLY A 124 2.55 13.78 -21.51
C GLY A 124 2.64 14.78 -20.35
N LEU A 125 3.27 15.93 -20.56
CA LEU A 125 3.40 17.00 -19.56
C LEU A 125 2.06 17.69 -19.31
N GLU A 126 1.24 17.91 -20.34
CA GLU A 126 -0.10 18.49 -20.19
C GLU A 126 -1.01 17.62 -19.32
N LYS A 127 -1.04 16.30 -19.58
CA LYS A 127 -1.80 15.34 -18.76
C LYS A 127 -1.28 15.25 -17.32
N LEU A 128 0.03 15.38 -17.15
CA LEU A 128 0.64 15.42 -15.81
C LEU A 128 0.24 16.69 -15.07
N GLU A 129 0.23 17.84 -15.74
CA GLU A 129 -0.23 19.12 -15.18
C GLU A 129 -1.69 19.03 -14.72
N GLU A 130 -2.58 18.52 -15.56
CA GLU A 130 -4.00 18.32 -15.21
C GLU A 130 -4.15 17.44 -13.97
N THR A 131 -3.39 16.35 -13.90
CA THR A 131 -3.39 15.42 -12.76
C THR A 131 -2.89 16.09 -11.48
N VAL A 132 -1.83 16.89 -11.57
CA VAL A 132 -1.27 17.64 -10.43
C VAL A 132 -2.25 18.69 -9.93
N ILE A 133 -2.91 19.42 -10.83
CA ILE A 133 -3.94 20.40 -10.48
C ILE A 133 -5.13 19.72 -9.79
N SER A 134 -5.63 18.61 -10.34
CA SER A 134 -6.71 17.84 -9.74
C SER A 134 -6.34 17.35 -8.33
N THR A 135 -5.15 16.78 -8.19
CA THR A 135 -4.64 16.30 -6.89
C THR A 135 -4.51 17.45 -5.88
N LYS A 136 -4.07 18.64 -6.32
CA LYS A 136 -4.01 19.85 -5.49
C LYS A 136 -5.40 20.25 -4.99
N HIS A 137 -6.41 20.28 -5.85
CA HIS A 137 -7.78 20.61 -5.45
C HIS A 137 -8.32 19.63 -4.41
N ILE A 138 -8.10 18.33 -4.61
CA ILE A 138 -8.48 17.30 -3.64
C ILE A 138 -7.77 17.53 -2.30
N ALA A 139 -6.46 17.79 -2.32
CA ALA A 139 -5.69 18.01 -1.11
C ALA A 139 -6.18 19.25 -0.32
N LEU A 140 -6.52 20.34 -1.02
CA LEU A 140 -7.09 21.53 -0.40
C LEU A 140 -8.44 21.23 0.26
N ALA A 141 -9.36 20.57 -0.46
CA ALA A 141 -10.66 20.19 0.07
C ALA A 141 -10.55 19.25 1.30
N VAL A 142 -9.64 18.27 1.25
CA VAL A 142 -9.37 17.38 2.38
C VAL A 142 -8.85 18.16 3.59
N ASN A 143 -8.01 19.17 3.37
CA ASN A 143 -7.47 19.99 4.46
C ASN A 143 -8.54 20.89 5.09
N GLU A 144 -9.46 21.43 4.30
CA GLU A 144 -10.62 22.19 4.79
C GLU A 144 -11.56 21.31 5.63
N GLU A 145 -11.84 20.08 5.20
CA GLU A 145 -12.66 19.13 5.96
C GLU A 145 -11.98 18.70 7.26
N LEU A 146 -10.66 18.51 7.25
CA LEU A 146 -9.87 18.22 8.46
C LEU A 146 -9.94 19.37 9.47
N ASP A 147 -9.78 20.61 9.03
CA ASP A 147 -9.89 21.79 9.89
C ASP A 147 -11.31 21.93 10.48
N LEU A 148 -12.34 21.66 9.68
CA LEU A 148 -13.73 21.62 10.14
C LEU A 148 -13.94 20.51 11.18
N HIS A 149 -13.44 19.31 10.91
CA HIS A 149 -13.54 18.16 11.83
C HIS A 149 -12.85 18.45 13.17
N THR A 150 -11.67 19.07 13.18
CA THR A 150 -11.00 19.46 14.43
C THR A 150 -11.90 20.41 15.24
N ARG A 151 -12.47 21.44 14.61
CA ARG A 151 -13.38 22.38 15.28
C ARG A 151 -14.65 21.70 15.82
N LEU A 152 -15.24 20.77 15.06
CA LEU A 152 -16.42 20.02 15.49
C LEU A 152 -16.12 19.09 16.66
N ILE A 153 -14.96 18.42 16.65
CA ILE A 153 -14.52 17.54 17.75
C ILE A 153 -14.30 18.36 19.02
N ASP A 154 -13.61 19.50 18.92
CA ASP A 154 -13.37 20.37 20.07
C ASP A 154 -14.69 20.88 20.69
N ASN A 155 -15.67 21.23 19.84
CA ASN A 155 -16.99 21.65 20.30
C ASN A 155 -17.76 20.50 20.97
N LEU A 156 -17.71 19.30 20.40
CA LEU A 156 -18.35 18.12 20.97
C LEU A 156 -17.75 17.78 22.34
N ASP A 157 -16.43 17.85 22.48
CA ASP A 157 -15.72 17.59 23.73
C ASP A 157 -16.17 18.54 24.84
N GLN A 158 -16.26 19.84 24.54
CA GLN A 158 -16.80 20.83 25.47
C GLN A 158 -18.25 20.51 25.89
N HIS A 159 -19.10 20.09 24.96
CA HIS A 159 -20.48 19.73 25.27
C HIS A 159 -20.58 18.46 26.14
N VAL A 160 -19.69 17.49 25.94
CA VAL A 160 -19.59 16.29 26.78
C VAL A 160 -19.17 16.66 28.20
N GLU A 161 -18.14 17.50 28.38
CA GLU A 161 -17.68 17.95 29.70
C GLU A 161 -18.77 18.72 30.48
N VAL A 162 -19.49 19.62 29.80
CA VAL A 162 -20.60 20.37 30.41
C VAL A 162 -21.73 19.42 30.82
N THR A 163 -22.04 18.43 29.98
CA THR A 163 -23.09 17.46 30.28
C THR A 163 -22.69 16.56 31.46
N ASP A 164 -21.45 16.08 31.50
CA ASP A 164 -20.92 15.29 32.60
C ASP A 164 -20.98 16.06 33.93
N SER A 165 -20.51 17.31 33.92
CA SER A 165 -20.55 18.19 35.10
C SER A 165 -21.97 18.39 35.63
N ARG A 166 -22.94 18.59 34.73
CA ARG A 166 -24.36 18.74 35.11
C ARG A 166 -24.94 17.45 35.67
N LEU A 167 -24.61 16.30 35.09
CA LEU A 167 -25.04 14.99 35.59
C LEU A 167 -24.45 14.70 36.97
N GLN A 168 -23.17 15.00 37.20
CA GLN A 168 -22.54 14.85 38.50
C GLN A 168 -23.26 15.69 39.57
N VAL A 169 -23.54 16.96 39.29
CA VAL A 169 -24.29 17.83 40.22
C VAL A 169 -25.68 17.27 40.50
N MET A 170 -26.39 16.81 39.47
CA MET A 170 -27.73 16.24 39.62
C MET A 170 -27.70 14.94 40.45
N LEU A 171 -26.70 14.09 40.26
CA LEU A 171 -26.48 12.88 41.06
C LEU A 171 -26.19 13.23 42.52
N ILE A 172 -25.33 14.22 42.78
CA ILE A 172 -25.04 14.68 44.15
C ILE A 172 -26.31 15.18 44.84
N LEU A 173 -27.11 16.01 44.17
CA LEU A 173 -28.39 16.49 44.68
C LEU A 173 -29.37 15.34 44.97
N ALA A 174 -29.47 14.37 44.06
CA ALA A 174 -30.33 13.21 44.26
C ALA A 174 -29.90 12.38 45.48
N VAL A 175 -28.59 12.12 45.63
CA VAL A 175 -28.03 11.41 46.81
C VAL A 175 -28.30 12.18 48.10
N TYR A 176 -28.13 13.51 48.08
CA TYR A 176 -28.39 14.37 49.23
C TYR A 176 -29.87 14.35 49.64
N LEU A 177 -30.78 14.48 48.67
CA LEU A 177 -32.22 14.39 48.92
C LEU A 177 -32.62 13.00 49.45
N LEU A 178 -32.06 11.92 48.89
CA LEU A 178 -32.28 10.56 49.40
C LEU A 178 -31.83 10.45 50.85
N SER A 179 -30.68 11.02 51.21
CA SER A 179 -30.14 11.01 52.57
C SER A 179 -31.04 11.79 53.56
N ILE A 180 -31.62 12.92 53.13
CA ILE A 180 -32.58 13.69 53.94
C ILE A 180 -33.90 12.92 54.11
N MET A 181 -34.39 12.28 53.04
CA MET A 181 -35.69 11.62 53.04
C MET A 181 -35.67 10.24 53.74
N GLN A 182 -34.52 9.59 53.83
CA GLN A 182 -34.34 8.29 54.47
C GLN A 182 -34.89 8.21 55.92
N PRO A 183 -34.60 9.14 56.85
CA PRO A 183 -35.17 9.12 58.20
C PRO A 183 -36.69 9.30 58.22
N TYR A 184 -37.27 10.07 57.28
CA TYR A 184 -38.73 10.19 57.18
C TYR A 184 -39.37 8.88 56.71
N LEU A 185 -38.73 8.18 55.76
CA LEU A 185 -39.18 6.88 55.31
C LEU A 185 -39.11 5.84 56.43
N GLU A 186 -38.02 5.82 57.20
CA GLU A 186 -37.87 4.93 58.37
C GLU A 186 -38.91 5.22 59.44
N CYS A 187 -39.19 6.49 59.76
CA CYS A 187 -40.27 6.88 60.67
C CYS A 187 -41.65 6.43 60.19
N VAL A 188 -41.98 6.63 58.90
CA VAL A 188 -43.27 6.18 58.34
C VAL A 188 -43.39 4.67 58.40
N VAL A 189 -42.33 3.93 58.08
CA VAL A 189 -42.30 2.47 58.18
C VAL A 189 -42.48 2.01 59.63
N LEU A 190 -41.85 2.66 60.60
CA LEU A 190 -42.03 2.37 62.03
C LEU A 190 -43.47 2.64 62.48
N VAL A 191 -44.06 3.79 62.13
CA VAL A 191 -45.46 4.13 62.48
C VAL A 191 -46.45 3.13 61.88
N VAL A 192 -46.26 2.73 60.63
CA VAL A 192 -47.11 1.71 59.97
C VAL A 192 -46.93 0.32 60.59
N ARG A 193 -45.72 0.00 61.08
CA ARG A 193 -45.39 -1.30 61.69
C ARG A 193 -45.83 -1.42 63.15
N ASP A 194 -45.78 -0.33 63.91
CA ASP A 194 -46.13 -0.29 65.34
C ASP A 194 -47.62 -0.02 65.60
N GLY A 195 -48.42 0.19 64.54
CA GLY A 195 -49.88 0.13 64.59
C GLY A 195 -50.52 1.17 65.53
N LEU A 196 -50.48 2.43 65.11
CA LEU A 196 -51.43 3.47 65.53
C LEU A 196 -52.49 3.69 64.45
#